data_AF-A0A2W6AIS1-F1
#
_entry.id   AF-A0A2W6AIS1-F1
#
_cell.length_a   1.000
_cell.length_b   1.000
_cell.length_c   1.000
_cell.angle_alpha   90.00
_cell.angle_beta   90.00
_cell.angle_gamma   90.00
#
_symmetry.space_group_name_H-M   'P 1'
#
loop_
_entity.id
_entity.type
_entity.pdbx_description
1 polymer ?
#
loop_
_entity_poly.entity_id
_entity_poly.type
_entity_poly.pdbx_seq_one_letter_code
_entity_poly.pdbx_strand_id
1 'polypeptide(L)'
;ALVAQFEPRIAYAIPIMPAVRLDRVFWRARLTRQVRAGLRKQGLTPQLTAQALKTIFPGRYPLAIGPQRVLLMQGSADRVVFPEYTVRLAQRWGAKLVLSGHSHVTELFGISTRRRIQSFLSEI
;
A
#
# COMPACT_ATOMS: atom_id res chain seq x y z
N ALA A 1 3.48 4.82 2.06
CA ALA A 1 2.31 5.43 1.38
C ALA A 1 1.74 6.59 2.19
N LEU A 2 1.34 6.39 3.45
CA LEU A 2 0.77 7.44 4.31
C LEU A 2 1.62 8.72 4.37
N VAL A 3 2.94 8.59 4.58
CA VAL A 3 3.88 9.73 4.67
C VAL A 3 3.82 10.65 3.44
N ALA A 4 3.61 10.10 2.25
CA ALA A 4 3.56 10.88 1.00
C ALA A 4 2.35 11.83 0.90
N GLN A 5 1.37 11.69 1.79
CA GLN A 5 0.21 12.58 1.90
C GLN A 5 0.44 13.75 2.86
N PHE A 6 1.47 13.68 3.69
CA PHE A 6 1.65 14.62 4.80
C PHE A 6 3.00 15.34 4.81
N GLU A 7 4.06 14.74 4.27
CA GLU A 7 5.40 15.33 4.26
C GLU A 7 5.76 15.84 2.84
N PRO A 8 5.69 17.16 2.58
CA PRO A 8 6.00 17.72 1.27
C PRO A 8 7.51 17.75 0.95
N ARG A 9 8.40 17.56 1.95
CA ARG A 9 9.86 17.65 1.76
C ARG A 9 10.51 16.34 1.34
N ILE A 10 9.79 15.22 1.30
CA ILE A 10 10.36 13.98 0.76
C ILE A 10 10.63 14.16 -0.74
N ALA A 11 11.80 13.70 -1.20
CA ALA A 11 12.14 13.78 -2.62
C ALA A 11 11.27 12.84 -3.47
N TYR A 12 11.08 11.61 -3.00
CA TYR A 12 10.32 10.57 -3.66
C TYR A 12 9.58 9.70 -2.66
N ALA A 13 8.48 9.08 -3.11
CA ALA A 13 7.82 8.01 -2.36
C ALA A 13 7.73 6.75 -3.20
N ILE A 14 8.30 5.65 -2.70
CA ILE A 14 8.28 4.36 -3.39
C ILE A 14 7.67 3.26 -2.49
N PRO A 15 6.34 3.27 -2.26
CA PRO A 15 5.70 2.21 -1.48
C PRO A 15 5.67 0.90 -2.27
N ILE A 16 6.33 -0.12 -1.75
CA ILE A 16 6.33 -1.48 -2.30
C ILE A 16 5.33 -2.31 -1.50
N MET A 17 4.31 -2.85 -2.19
CA MET A 17 3.20 -3.62 -1.61
C MET A 17 2.62 -2.92 -0.36
N PRO A 18 2.14 -1.67 -0.49
CA PRO A 18 1.62 -0.94 0.65
C PRO A 18 0.33 -1.56 1.18
N ALA A 19 0.21 -1.63 2.51
CA ALA A 19 -1.05 -1.96 3.18
C ALA A 19 -2.04 -0.78 3.11
N VAL A 20 -2.57 -0.50 1.92
CA VAL A 20 -3.48 0.62 1.66
C VAL A 20 -4.75 0.50 2.50
N ARG A 21 -5.34 -0.70 2.59
CA ARG A 21 -6.52 -0.99 3.41
C ARG A 21 -6.17 -1.91 4.57
N LEU A 22 -5.58 -1.35 5.62
CA LEU A 22 -5.17 -2.12 6.80
C LEU A 22 -6.34 -2.86 7.47
N ASP A 23 -7.53 -2.26 7.48
CA ASP A 23 -8.77 -2.93 7.90
C ASP A 23 -9.01 -4.23 7.12
N ARG A 24 -8.84 -4.20 5.80
CA ARG A 24 -9.03 -5.37 4.95
C ARG A 24 -7.94 -6.41 5.15
N VAL A 25 -6.71 -5.99 5.42
CA VAL A 25 -5.60 -6.89 5.79
C VAL A 25 -5.94 -7.66 7.08
N PHE A 26 -6.39 -6.97 8.13
CA PHE A 26 -6.77 -7.62 9.40
C PHE A 26 -7.92 -8.63 9.23
N TRP A 27 -8.94 -8.27 8.46
CA TRP A 27 -10.16 -9.06 8.38
C TRP A 27 -10.14 -10.15 7.30
N ARG A 28 -9.39 -9.98 6.20
CA ARG A 28 -9.40 -10.90 5.04
C ARG A 28 -8.13 -11.74 4.90
N ALA A 29 -6.95 -11.23 5.30
CA ALA A 29 -5.72 -11.99 5.08
C ALA A 29 -5.67 -13.24 5.97
N ARG A 30 -5.10 -14.33 5.44
CA ARG A 30 -4.92 -15.57 6.21
C ARG A 30 -3.93 -15.38 7.36
N LEU A 31 -2.85 -14.64 7.10
CA LEU A 31 -1.76 -14.40 8.06
C LEU A 31 -2.21 -13.61 9.30
N THR A 32 -3.30 -12.84 9.21
CA THR A 32 -3.80 -12.00 10.30
C THR A 32 -4.83 -12.71 11.19
N ARG A 33 -4.88 -14.06 11.17
CA ARG A 33 -5.85 -14.83 11.99
C ARG A 33 -5.79 -14.49 13.48
N GLN A 34 -4.59 -14.36 14.05
CA GLN A 34 -4.42 -14.02 15.47
C GLN A 34 -4.85 -12.58 15.76
N VAL A 35 -4.48 -11.62 14.92
CA VAL A 35 -4.94 -10.23 15.01
C VAL A 35 -6.46 -10.16 15.00
N ARG A 36 -7.10 -10.84 14.03
CA ARG A 36 -8.56 -10.92 13.92
C ARG A 36 -9.21 -11.53 15.16
N ALA A 37 -8.61 -12.56 15.76
CA ALA A 37 -9.10 -13.14 17.00
C ALA A 37 -8.99 -12.15 18.17
N GLY A 38 -7.87 -11.42 18.28
CA GLY A 38 -7.68 -10.37 19.28
C GLY A 38 -8.70 -9.23 19.16
N LEU A 39 -8.92 -8.72 17.94
CA LEU A 39 -9.92 -7.69 17.67
C LEU A 39 -11.32 -8.15 18.09
N ARG A 40 -11.70 -9.40 17.78
CA ARG A 40 -12.99 -9.96 18.20
C ARG A 40 -13.14 -10.08 19.71
N LYS A 41 -12.08 -10.48 20.43
CA LYS A 41 -12.09 -10.53 21.90
C LYS A 41 -12.32 -9.16 22.53
N GLN A 42 -11.90 -8.10 21.85
CA GLN A 42 -12.14 -6.71 22.26
C GLN A 42 -13.49 -6.15 21.79
N GLY A 43 -14.37 -6.99 21.21
CA GLY A 43 -15.67 -6.55 20.70
C GLY A 43 -15.61 -5.76 19.38
N LEU A 44 -14.44 -5.70 18.72
CA LEU A 44 -14.30 -4.97 17.46
C LEU A 44 -14.87 -5.77 16.28
N THR A 45 -15.63 -5.06 15.45
CA THR A 45 -16.19 -5.58 14.18
C THR A 45 -15.38 -5.07 12.98
N PRO A 46 -15.54 -5.65 11.79
CA PRO A 46 -14.98 -5.10 10.56
C PRO A 46 -15.35 -3.62 10.34
N GLN A 47 -16.59 -3.24 10.63
CA GLN A 47 -17.11 -1.89 10.46
C GLN A 47 -16.45 -0.93 11.45
N LEU A 48 -16.39 -1.28 12.74
CA LEU A 48 -15.74 -0.46 13.76
C LEU A 48 -14.25 -0.30 13.49
N THR A 49 -13.57 -1.37 13.05
CA THR A 49 -12.15 -1.31 12.65
C THR A 49 -11.94 -0.38 11.45
N ALA A 50 -12.77 -0.48 10.42
CA ALA A 50 -12.68 0.40 9.26
C ALA A 50 -12.94 1.86 9.62
N GLN A 51 -13.89 2.12 10.52
CA GLN A 51 -14.18 3.46 11.03
C GLN A 51 -13.01 4.02 11.84
N ALA A 52 -12.38 3.23 12.70
CA ALA A 52 -11.23 3.64 13.49
C ALA A 52 -10.01 3.97 12.60
N LEU A 53 -9.80 3.19 11.54
CA LEU A 53 -8.65 3.35 10.63
C LEU A 53 -8.89 4.36 9.51
N LYS A 54 -10.07 5.00 9.43
CA LYS A 54 -10.43 5.89 8.32
C LYS A 54 -9.50 7.10 8.16
N THR A 55 -8.87 7.53 9.24
CA THR A 55 -7.99 8.72 9.29
C THR A 55 -6.58 8.40 8.78
N ILE A 56 -6.12 7.16 8.95
CA ILE A 56 -4.78 6.70 8.56
C ILE A 56 -4.82 5.87 7.26
N PHE A 57 -5.75 6.20 6.38
CA PHE A 57 -5.93 5.53 5.09
C PHE A 57 -5.13 6.25 3.98
N PRO A 58 -4.13 5.59 3.36
CA PRO A 58 -3.49 6.09 2.14
C PRO A 58 -4.53 6.36 1.05
N GLY A 59 -4.52 7.58 0.53
CA GLY A 59 -5.52 8.07 -0.40
C GLY A 59 -6.62 8.90 0.25
N ARG A 60 -6.81 8.94 1.57
CA ARG A 60 -7.84 9.80 2.19
C ARG A 60 -7.69 11.29 1.84
N TYR A 61 -6.45 11.76 1.82
CA TYR A 61 -6.01 13.11 1.52
C TYR A 61 -5.23 13.15 0.19
N PRO A 62 -5.12 14.31 -0.47
CA PRO A 62 -4.22 14.50 -1.62
C PRO A 62 -2.77 14.14 -1.28
N LEU A 63 -1.94 13.93 -2.30
CA LEU A 63 -0.50 13.85 -2.11
C LEU A 63 0.06 15.22 -1.69
N ALA A 64 1.06 15.20 -0.81
CA ALA A 64 1.84 16.39 -0.45
C ALA A 64 2.97 16.67 -1.46
N ILE A 65 3.28 15.70 -2.32
CA ILE A 65 4.30 15.78 -3.38
C ILE A 65 3.66 15.56 -4.76
N GLY A 66 4.36 15.98 -5.82
CA GLY A 66 3.90 15.77 -7.20
C GLY A 66 3.70 14.27 -7.51
N PRO A 67 2.63 13.87 -8.22
CA PRO A 67 2.37 12.47 -8.58
C PRO A 67 3.53 11.78 -9.32
N GLN A 68 4.27 12.53 -10.13
CA GLN A 68 5.45 12.08 -10.86
C GLN A 68 6.60 11.64 -9.93
N ARG A 69 6.60 12.06 -8.67
CA ARG A 69 7.58 11.67 -7.64
C ARG A 69 7.14 10.44 -6.84
N VAL A 70 6.05 9.78 -7.24
CA VAL A 70 5.51 8.61 -6.56
C VAL A 70 5.51 7.40 -7.48
N LEU A 71 6.17 6.33 -7.04
CA LEU A 71 6.11 5.00 -7.66
C LEU A 71 5.43 4.02 -6.70
N LEU A 72 4.26 3.51 -7.08
CA LEU A 72 3.62 2.38 -6.40
C LEU A 72 4.04 1.08 -7.05
N MET A 73 4.40 0.09 -6.23
CA MET A 73 4.72 -1.26 -6.70
C MET A 73 3.83 -2.28 -6.00
N GLN A 74 3.33 -3.26 -6.73
CA GLN A 74 2.43 -4.27 -6.20
C GLN A 74 2.61 -5.62 -6.92
N GLY A 75 2.73 -6.70 -6.15
CA GLY A 75 2.66 -8.05 -6.69
C GLY A 75 1.21 -8.45 -6.98
N SER A 76 0.92 -8.95 -8.18
CA SER A 76 -0.43 -9.38 -8.60
C SER A 76 -0.91 -10.65 -7.89
N ALA A 77 0.02 -11.46 -7.38
CA ALA A 77 -0.27 -12.66 -6.61
C ALA A 77 -0.26 -12.42 -5.09
N ASP A 78 -0.25 -11.15 -4.64
CA ASP A 78 -0.27 -10.80 -3.23
C ASP A 78 -1.62 -11.16 -2.58
N ARG A 79 -1.56 -11.96 -1.50
CA ARG A 79 -2.72 -12.40 -0.71
C ARG A 79 -2.74 -11.81 0.70
N VAL A 80 -1.82 -10.88 0.99
CA VAL A 80 -1.67 -10.18 2.27
C VAL A 80 -2.20 -8.76 2.12
N VAL A 81 -1.63 -7.99 1.19
CA VAL A 81 -2.15 -6.69 0.80
C VAL A 81 -2.71 -6.80 -0.60
N PHE A 82 -4.02 -6.60 -0.72
CA PHE A 82 -4.73 -6.96 -1.93
C PHE A 82 -4.48 -5.94 -3.06
N PRO A 83 -4.08 -6.38 -4.26
CA PRO A 83 -3.62 -5.49 -5.32
C PRO A 83 -4.64 -4.43 -5.74
N GLU A 84 -5.93 -4.73 -5.66
CA GLU A 84 -7.02 -3.82 -6.03
C GLU A 84 -6.96 -2.48 -5.26
N TYR A 85 -6.42 -2.49 -4.04
CA TYR A 85 -6.33 -1.27 -3.23
C TYR A 85 -5.16 -0.39 -3.66
N THR A 86 -4.03 -0.97 -4.05
CA THR A 86 -2.89 -0.22 -4.59
C THR A 86 -3.21 0.33 -5.98
N VAL A 87 -3.93 -0.42 -6.82
CA VAL A 87 -4.43 0.06 -8.13
C VAL A 87 -5.30 1.30 -7.96
N ARG A 88 -6.30 1.25 -7.07
CA ARG A 88 -7.18 2.40 -6.79
C ARG A 88 -6.42 3.59 -6.22
N LEU A 89 -5.41 3.34 -5.39
CA LEU A 89 -4.56 4.39 -4.84
C LEU A 89 -3.77 5.11 -5.94
N ALA A 90 -3.17 4.34 -6.85
CA ALA A 90 -2.43 4.89 -8.00
C ALA A 90 -3.32 5.76 -8.88
N GLN A 91 -4.52 5.26 -9.22
CA GLN A 91 -5.52 6.02 -9.99
C GLN A 91 -5.90 7.32 -9.28
N ARG A 92 -6.17 7.25 -7.97
CA ARG A 92 -6.56 8.42 -7.19
C ARG A 92 -5.45 9.49 -7.11
N TRP A 93 -4.20 9.04 -7.04
CA TRP A 93 -3.06 9.94 -6.94
C TRP A 93 -2.51 10.39 -8.29
N GLY A 94 -2.91 9.76 -9.40
CA GLY A 94 -2.27 9.96 -10.70
C GLY A 94 -0.80 9.48 -10.71
N ALA A 95 -0.45 8.56 -9.84
CA ALA A 95 0.93 8.09 -9.64
C ALA A 95 1.28 6.89 -10.54
N LYS A 96 2.57 6.71 -10.85
CA LYS A 96 3.06 5.55 -11.60
C LYS A 96 2.81 4.27 -10.80
N LEU A 97 2.27 3.24 -11.45
CA LEU A 97 2.05 1.91 -10.86
C LEU A 97 2.80 0.86 -11.64
N VAL A 98 3.52 0.01 -10.91
CA VAL A 98 4.09 -1.24 -11.41
C VAL A 98 3.32 -2.41 -10.80
N LEU A 99 2.80 -3.28 -11.67
CA LEU A 99 2.36 -4.61 -11.29
C LEU A 99 3.42 -5.64 -11.66
N SER A 100 3.71 -6.56 -10.75
CA SER A 100 4.60 -7.70 -10.99
C SER A 100 3.86 -9.03 -10.82
N GLY A 101 4.44 -10.13 -11.29
CA GLY A 101 3.90 -11.48 -11.07
C GLY A 101 4.18 -12.05 -9.67
N HIS A 102 4.75 -11.26 -8.76
CA HIS A 102 5.22 -11.74 -7.46
C HIS A 102 4.12 -11.74 -6.39
N SER A 103 4.41 -12.43 -5.28
CA SER A 103 3.62 -12.40 -4.04
C SER A 103 4.21 -11.39 -3.05
N HIS A 104 3.56 -11.23 -1.88
CA HIS A 104 3.91 -10.22 -0.88
C HIS A 104 5.39 -10.16 -0.48
N VAL A 105 6.07 -11.31 -0.47
CA VAL A 105 7.46 -11.39 0.01
C VAL A 105 8.43 -11.54 -1.15
N THR A 106 8.04 -12.24 -2.22
CA THR A 106 8.96 -12.55 -3.32
C THR A 106 9.33 -11.34 -4.16
N GLU A 107 8.49 -10.28 -4.17
CA GLU A 107 8.83 -9.01 -4.80
C GLU A 107 10.03 -8.34 -4.11
N LEU A 108 10.18 -8.43 -2.78
CA LEU A 108 11.27 -7.76 -2.06
C LEU A 108 12.66 -8.28 -2.46
N PHE A 109 12.73 -9.52 -2.94
CA PHE A 109 13.97 -10.17 -3.34
C PHE A 109 14.17 -10.20 -4.87
N GLY A 110 13.23 -9.63 -5.63
CA GLY A 110 13.31 -9.59 -7.08
C GLY A 110 14.39 -8.61 -7.57
N ILE A 111 15.35 -9.09 -8.37
CA ILE A 111 16.28 -8.22 -9.11
C ILE A 111 15.51 -7.17 -9.96
N SER A 112 14.34 -7.57 -10.45
CA SER A 112 13.42 -6.71 -11.20
C SER A 112 12.96 -5.49 -10.39
N THR A 113 12.72 -5.63 -9.09
CA THR A 113 12.25 -4.54 -8.22
C THR A 113 13.29 -3.43 -8.11
N ARG A 114 14.55 -3.79 -7.85
CA ARG A 114 15.67 -2.83 -7.82
C ARG A 114 15.82 -2.09 -9.14
N ARG A 115 15.79 -2.80 -10.27
CA ARG A 115 15.91 -2.19 -11.61
C ARG A 115 14.78 -1.20 -11.90
N ARG A 116 13.55 -1.53 -11.51
CA ARG A 116 12.39 -0.64 -11.70
C ARG A 116 12.48 0.63 -10.86
N ILE A 117 12.97 0.51 -9.62
CA ILE A 117 13.24 1.66 -8.76
C ILE A 117 14.32 2.55 -9.37
N GLN A 118 15.41 1.96 -9.86
CA GLN A 118 16.49 2.71 -10.52
C GLN A 118 15.98 3.43 -11.77
N SER A 119 15.25 2.74 -12.65
CA SER A 119 14.63 3.34 -13.84
C SER A 119 13.76 4.54 -13.48
N PHE A 120 12.89 4.39 -12.48
CA PHE A 120 12.02 5.49 -12.03
C PHE A 120 12.80 6.69 -11.51
N LEU A 121 13.88 6.47 -10.76
CA LEU A 121 14.72 7.56 -10.25
C LEU A 121 15.55 8.24 -11.34
N SER A 122 15.84 7.55 -12.45
CA SER A 122 16.56 8.10 -13.61
C SER A 122 15.67 8.87 -14.61
N GLU A 123 14.35 8.69 -14.55
CA GLU A 123 13.39 9.31 -15.47
C GLU A 123 12.97 10.75 -15.07
N ILE A 124 13.47 11.27 -13.93
CA ILE A 124 13.05 12.53 -13.30
C ILE A 124 14.26 13.46 -13.17
#